data_AF-A0A2K3M787-F1
#
_entry.id   AF-A0A2K3M787-F1
#
_cell.length_a   1.000
_cell.length_b   1.000
_cell.length_c   1.000
_cell.angle_alpha   90.00
_cell.angle_beta   90.00
_cell.angle_gamma   90.00
#
_symmetry.space_group_name_H-M   'P 1'
#
loop_
_entity.id
_entity.type
_entity.pdbx_description
1 polymer ?
#
loop_
_entity_poly.entity_id
_entity_poly.type
_entity_poly.pdbx_seq_one_letter_code
_entity_poly.pdbx_strand_id
1 'polypeptide(L)'
;MDNPILIFKRGLLVEPSKINDAVAFYKHVFIADEVPPPTFAAAELKIYDFHYLIMPLPSHMSINDDEGDIRMIAIIQFGNNAAGVQRAIRAGAVLEQVEGNIAAMYPGIPMWKIRDPFGYSWYIGKSTAGPSTFNLPTPTHGSL
;
A
#
# COMPACT_ATOMS: atom_id res chain seq x y z
N MET A 1 -17.20 -25.22 -18.01
CA MET A 1 -16.11 -25.30 -17.03
C MET A 1 -15.82 -23.87 -16.63
N ASP A 2 -16.04 -23.53 -15.36
CA ASP A 2 -15.75 -22.20 -14.86
C ASP A 2 -14.23 -22.06 -14.74
N ASN A 3 -13.64 -21.12 -15.48
CA ASN A 3 -12.21 -20.83 -15.35
C ASN A 3 -11.97 -20.21 -13.97
N PRO A 4 -11.10 -20.79 -13.14
CA PRO A 4 -10.78 -20.20 -11.85
C PRO A 4 -10.13 -18.83 -12.07
N ILE A 5 -10.69 -17.80 -11.44
CA ILE A 5 -10.09 -16.47 -11.39
C ILE A 5 -9.11 -16.45 -10.22
N LEU A 6 -7.83 -16.27 -10.52
CA LEU A 6 -6.83 -16.01 -9.48
C LEU A 6 -6.94 -14.56 -9.02
N ILE A 7 -7.19 -14.35 -7.73
CA ILE A 7 -7.23 -13.02 -7.13
C ILE A 7 -6.17 -12.96 -6.03
N PHE A 8 -5.18 -12.09 -6.19
CA PHE A 8 -4.19 -11.80 -5.16
C PHE A 8 -4.65 -10.58 -4.34
N LYS A 9 -4.86 -10.78 -3.04
CA LYS A 9 -5.22 -9.70 -2.10
C LYS A 9 -4.23 -9.68 -0.96
N ARG A 10 -3.76 -8.48 -0.59
CA ARG A 10 -2.78 -8.34 0.49
C ARG A 10 -3.49 -8.17 1.83
N GLY A 11 -3.19 -9.05 2.77
CA GLY A 11 -3.71 -8.99 4.13
C GLY A 11 -2.98 -7.97 5.01
N LEU A 12 -3.74 -7.10 5.65
CA LEU A 12 -3.31 -6.17 6.70
C LEU A 12 -3.89 -6.66 8.03
N LEU A 13 -3.05 -7.33 8.81
CA LEU A 13 -3.34 -7.81 10.16
C LEU A 13 -3.30 -6.65 11.15
N VAL A 14 -4.46 -6.38 11.76
CA VAL A 14 -4.63 -5.30 12.75
C VAL A 14 -5.21 -5.88 14.03
N GLU A 15 -4.92 -5.27 15.18
CA GLU A 15 -5.57 -5.68 16.42
C GLU A 15 -7.11 -5.74 16.23
N PRO A 16 -7.80 -6.77 16.75
CA PRO A 16 -9.24 -6.92 16.53
C PRO A 16 -10.06 -5.68 16.94
N SER A 17 -9.65 -5.00 18.00
CA SER A 17 -10.27 -3.75 18.49
C SER A 17 -10.04 -2.53 17.58
N LYS A 18 -9.12 -2.64 16.61
CA LYS A 18 -8.66 -1.54 15.74
C LYS A 18 -9.12 -1.66 14.29
N ILE A 19 -9.92 -2.66 13.94
CA ILE A 19 -10.40 -2.86 12.56
C ILE A 19 -11.11 -1.63 12.01
N ASN A 20 -12.06 -1.07 12.75
CA ASN A 20 -12.82 0.09 12.30
C ASN A 20 -11.94 1.35 12.21
N ASP A 21 -11.00 1.51 13.14
CA ASP A 21 -10.00 2.59 13.12
C ASP A 21 -9.12 2.49 11.86
N ALA A 22 -8.69 1.28 11.50
CA ALA A 22 -7.91 1.02 10.30
C ALA A 22 -8.68 1.33 9.02
N VAL A 23 -9.94 0.89 8.94
CA VAL A 23 -10.83 1.20 7.81
C VAL A 23 -10.99 2.71 7.66
N ALA A 24 -11.29 3.43 8.75
CA ALA A 24 -11.45 4.88 8.73
C ALA A 24 -10.15 5.60 8.32
N PHE A 25 -9.01 5.17 8.86
CA PHE A 25 -7.69 5.72 8.53
C PHE A 25 -7.39 5.58 7.03
N TYR A 26 -7.50 4.37 6.47
CA TYR A 26 -7.15 4.13 5.08
C TYR A 26 -8.10 4.85 4.10
N LYS A 27 -9.40 4.92 4.42
CA LYS A 27 -10.36 5.74 3.67
C LYS A 27 -9.97 7.22 3.67
N HIS A 28 -9.55 7.76 4.82
CA HIS A 28 -9.16 9.16 4.94
C HIS A 28 -7.83 9.48 4.25
N VAL A 29 -6.81 8.66 4.47
CA VAL A 29 -5.44 8.95 4.04
C VAL A 29 -5.24 8.64 2.57
N PHE A 30 -5.69 7.47 2.14
CA PHE A 30 -5.47 6.95 0.79
C PHE A 30 -6.69 7.04 -0.12
N ILE A 31 -7.79 7.67 0.34
CA ILE A 31 -9.05 7.77 -0.41
C ILE A 31 -9.52 6.36 -0.82
N ALA A 32 -9.42 5.43 0.12
CA ALA A 32 -9.78 4.05 -0.12
C ALA A 32 -11.30 3.89 -0.30
N ASP A 33 -11.70 3.04 -1.23
CA ASP A 33 -13.08 2.62 -1.39
C ASP A 33 -13.31 1.29 -0.68
N GLU A 34 -14.43 1.16 0.00
CA GLU A 34 -14.82 -0.09 0.64
C GLU A 34 -15.53 -0.99 -0.36
N VAL A 35 -15.17 -2.28 -0.38
CA VAL A 35 -15.70 -3.26 -1.33
C VAL A 35 -16.65 -4.23 -0.62
N PRO A 36 -17.97 -4.00 -0.68
CA PRO A 36 -18.95 -4.90 -0.08
C PRO A 36 -19.40 -6.02 -1.04
N PRO A 37 -19.72 -7.23 -0.54
CA PRO A 37 -19.42 -7.75 0.80
C PRO A 37 -18.00 -8.35 0.87
N PRO A 38 -17.24 -8.14 1.97
CA PRO A 38 -15.93 -8.76 2.13
C PRO A 38 -16.07 -10.28 2.33
N THR A 39 -15.39 -11.08 1.51
CA THR A 39 -15.55 -12.55 1.52
C THR A 39 -14.68 -13.25 2.56
N PHE A 40 -13.49 -12.73 2.84
CA PHE A 40 -12.46 -13.41 3.65
C PHE A 40 -11.77 -12.51 4.70
N ALA A 41 -12.41 -11.39 5.04
CA ALA A 41 -11.80 -10.35 5.88
C ALA A 41 -12.88 -9.61 6.68
N ALA A 42 -12.45 -8.86 7.69
CA ALA A 42 -13.37 -7.99 8.41
C ALA A 42 -13.78 -6.78 7.54
N ALA A 43 -12.88 -6.31 6.68
CA ALA A 43 -13.19 -5.35 5.63
C ALA A 43 -12.27 -5.58 4.41
N GLU A 44 -12.73 -5.13 3.25
CA GLU A 44 -11.91 -5.08 2.04
C GLU A 44 -11.89 -3.65 1.52
N LEU A 45 -10.68 -3.13 1.31
CA LEU A 45 -10.45 -1.79 0.82
C LEU A 45 -9.73 -1.84 -0.53
N LYS A 46 -10.29 -1.13 -1.49
CA LYS A 46 -9.61 -0.79 -2.73
C LYS A 46 -8.85 0.51 -2.51
N ILE A 47 -7.52 0.43 -2.54
CA ILE A 47 -6.62 1.58 -2.49
C ILE A 47 -5.97 1.68 -3.87
N TYR A 48 -6.40 2.67 -4.66
CA TYR A 48 -6.11 2.73 -6.10
C TYR A 48 -6.53 1.44 -6.81
N ASP A 49 -5.63 0.76 -7.52
CA ASP A 49 -5.95 -0.47 -8.25
C ASP A 49 -5.71 -1.76 -7.42
N PHE A 50 -5.34 -1.61 -6.14
CA PHE A 50 -5.00 -2.75 -5.28
C PHE A 50 -6.07 -3.01 -4.22
N HIS A 51 -6.33 -4.30 -3.98
CA HIS A 51 -7.23 -4.76 -2.94
C HIS A 51 -6.45 -5.18 -1.69
N TYR A 52 -6.84 -4.59 -0.56
CA TYR A 52 -6.29 -4.87 0.76
C TYR A 52 -7.37 -5.44 1.66
N LEU A 53 -7.04 -6.54 2.35
CA LEU A 53 -7.92 -7.19 3.31
C LEU A 53 -7.56 -6.74 4.71
N ILE A 54 -8.47 -6.06 5.40
CA ILE A 54 -8.29 -5.74 6.82
C ILE A 54 -8.73 -6.95 7.63
N MET A 55 -7.77 -7.59 8.30
CA MET A 55 -7.97 -8.85 8.99
C MET A 55 -7.59 -8.71 10.46
N PRO A 56 -8.34 -9.35 11.38
CA PRO A 56 -7.94 -9.39 12.79
C PRO A 56 -6.60 -10.14 12.92
N LEU A 57 -5.68 -9.58 13.69
CA LEU A 57 -4.45 -10.24 14.10
C LEU A 57 -4.80 -11.44 15.00
N PRO A 58 -4.41 -12.67 14.60
CA PRO A 58 -4.54 -13.85 15.46
C PRO A 58 -3.85 -13.68 16.82
N SER A 59 -4.49 -14.18 17.89
CA SER A 59 -4.03 -14.00 19.28
C SER A 59 -2.66 -14.61 19.61
N HIS A 60 -2.12 -15.47 18.75
CA HIS A 60 -0.80 -16.07 18.92
C HIS A 60 0.31 -15.29 18.20
N MET A 61 -0.04 -14.23 17.48
CA MET A 61 0.92 -13.33 16.85
C MET A 61 0.97 -11.99 17.59
N SER A 62 2.16 -11.42 17.69
CA SER A 62 2.36 -10.04 18.14
C SER A 62 2.83 -9.18 16.97
N ILE A 63 2.46 -7.90 17.02
CA ILE A 63 3.08 -6.88 16.20
C ILE A 63 4.33 -6.43 16.93
N ASN A 64 5.50 -6.94 16.55
CA ASN A 64 6.77 -6.43 17.06
C ASN A 64 7.21 -5.24 16.19
N ASP A 65 7.54 -4.11 16.82
CA ASP A 65 7.99 -2.88 16.14
C ASP A 65 9.36 -3.03 15.45
N ASP A 66 10.10 -4.09 15.77
CA ASP A 66 11.46 -4.37 15.30
C ASP A 66 11.52 -5.11 13.94
N GLU A 67 10.40 -5.67 13.45
CA GLU A 67 10.32 -6.31 12.12
C GLU A 67 9.91 -5.33 11.02
N GLY A 68 10.47 -4.12 11.06
CA GLY A 68 10.07 -2.97 10.23
C GLY A 68 10.05 -3.20 8.71
N ASP A 69 10.74 -4.22 8.20
CA ASP A 69 10.81 -4.56 6.76
C ASP A 69 9.71 -5.54 6.28
N ILE A 70 9.16 -6.40 7.16
CA ILE A 70 8.15 -7.41 6.75
C ILE A 70 6.77 -6.76 6.51
N ARG A 71 6.58 -5.53 6.99
CA ARG A 71 5.32 -4.75 6.92
C ARG A 71 5.33 -3.66 5.85
N MET A 72 6.24 -3.74 4.88
CA MET A 72 6.24 -2.85 3.72
C MET A 72 5.04 -3.16 2.81
N ILE A 73 4.08 -2.24 2.72
CA ILE A 73 2.85 -2.49 1.96
C ILE A 73 2.99 -2.14 0.47
N ALA A 74 3.40 -0.91 0.14
CA ALA A 74 3.41 -0.43 -1.25
C ALA A 74 4.27 0.83 -1.43
N ILE A 75 4.61 1.09 -2.70
CA ILE A 75 5.07 2.40 -3.19
C ILE A 75 3.87 3.08 -3.84
N ILE A 76 3.41 4.18 -3.24
CA ILE A 76 2.25 4.93 -3.70
C ILE A 76 2.73 6.23 -4.37
N GLN A 77 2.11 6.57 -5.48
CA GLN A 77 2.27 7.87 -6.13
C GLN A 77 0.96 8.65 -5.99
N PHE A 78 0.97 9.73 -5.21
CA PHE A 78 -0.12 10.71 -5.22
C PHE A 78 0.13 11.75 -6.31
N GLY A 79 -0.95 12.32 -6.87
CA GLY A 79 -0.85 13.52 -7.71
C GLY A 79 -0.25 14.73 -6.95
N ASN A 80 -0.41 14.76 -5.62
CA ASN A 80 0.28 15.69 -4.72
C ASN A 80 0.75 14.95 -3.46
N ASN A 81 1.98 14.43 -3.50
CA ASN A 81 2.56 13.63 -2.42
C ASN A 81 2.68 14.38 -1.09
N ALA A 82 3.04 15.67 -1.11
CA ALA A 82 3.21 16.43 0.12
C ALA A 82 1.88 16.56 0.89
N ALA A 83 0.78 16.81 0.18
CA ALA A 83 -0.55 16.84 0.78
C ALA A 83 -0.98 15.47 1.33
N GLY A 84 -0.68 14.38 0.61
CA GLY A 84 -0.94 13.02 1.06
C GLY A 84 -0.20 12.65 2.35
N VAL A 85 1.11 12.92 2.39
CA VAL A 85 1.96 12.70 3.57
C VAL A 85 1.45 13.51 4.77
N GLN A 86 1.11 14.79 4.57
CA GLN A 86 0.58 15.63 5.64
C GLN A 86 -0.77 15.14 6.17
N ARG A 87 -1.66 14.64 5.30
CA ARG A 87 -2.91 13.99 5.76
C ARG A 87 -2.62 12.77 6.62
N ALA A 88 -1.68 11.91 6.19
CA ALA A 88 -1.31 10.73 6.96
C ALA A 88 -0.78 11.09 8.35
N ILE A 89 0.10 12.09 8.44
CA ILE A 89 0.66 12.55 9.72
C ILE A 89 -0.45 13.06 10.65
N ARG A 90 -1.39 13.86 10.13
CA ARG A 90 -2.54 14.34 10.91
C ARG A 90 -3.45 13.22 11.39
N ALA A 91 -3.50 12.11 10.67
CA ALA A 91 -4.25 10.91 11.03
C ALA A 91 -3.47 9.96 11.96
N GLY A 92 -2.28 10.37 12.44
CA GLY A 92 -1.49 9.62 13.41
C GLY A 92 -0.33 8.81 12.82
N ALA A 93 -0.06 8.92 11.52
CA ALA A 93 1.14 8.32 10.95
C ALA A 93 2.41 9.08 11.38
N VAL A 94 3.53 8.36 11.47
CA VAL A 94 4.84 8.91 11.78
C VAL A 94 5.67 8.98 10.51
N LEU A 95 6.31 10.13 10.25
CA LEU A 95 7.27 10.27 9.16
C LEU A 95 8.61 9.64 9.58
N GLU A 96 9.14 8.78 8.72
CA GLU A 96 10.42 8.10 8.94
C GLU A 96 11.41 8.40 7.83
N GLN A 97 12.68 8.13 8.11
CA GLN A 97 13.71 8.15 7.08
C GLN A 97 13.51 6.98 6.11
N VAL A 98 13.78 7.23 4.83
CA VAL A 98 13.88 6.18 3.83
C VAL A 98 15.27 5.57 3.96
N GLU A 99 15.34 4.34 4.45
CA GLU A 99 16.59 3.66 4.76
C GLU A 99 16.91 2.52 3.79
N GLY A 100 18.18 2.09 3.80
CA GLY A 100 18.63 0.79 3.28
C GLY A 100 18.35 0.52 1.79
N ASN A 101 17.99 -0.73 1.51
CA ASN A 101 17.82 -1.28 0.16
C ASN A 101 16.76 -0.52 -0.67
N ILE A 102 15.77 0.09 -0.03
CA ILE A 102 14.72 0.83 -0.74
C ILE A 102 15.28 2.10 -1.38
N ALA A 103 16.13 2.85 -0.68
CA ALA A 103 16.81 4.00 -1.29
C ALA A 103 17.72 3.58 -2.45
N ALA A 104 18.38 2.42 -2.34
CA ALA A 104 19.25 1.88 -3.39
C ALA A 104 18.48 1.33 -4.60
N MET A 105 17.28 0.76 -4.41
CA MET A 105 16.43 0.25 -5.49
C MET A 105 15.78 1.37 -6.33
N TYR A 106 15.59 2.55 -5.75
CA TYR A 106 14.95 3.70 -6.40
C TYR A 106 15.84 4.95 -6.40
N PRO A 107 17.05 4.87 -6.99
CA PRO A 107 18.01 5.97 -6.93
C PRO A 107 17.47 7.21 -7.64
N GLY A 108 17.59 8.36 -6.98
CA GLY A 108 17.17 9.65 -7.54
C GLY A 108 15.66 9.91 -7.54
N ILE A 109 14.84 9.00 -6.98
CA ILE A 109 13.40 9.25 -6.78
C ILE A 109 13.19 9.79 -5.37
N PRO A 110 12.70 11.03 -5.20
CA PRO A 110 12.32 11.53 -3.88
C PRO A 110 11.17 10.68 -3.32
N MET A 111 11.42 10.04 -2.19
CA MET A 111 10.44 9.23 -1.48
C MET A 111 10.26 9.69 -0.03
N TRP A 112 9.05 9.52 0.49
CA TRP A 112 8.76 9.60 1.91
C TRP A 112 8.41 8.21 2.43
N LYS A 113 8.82 7.89 3.66
CA LYS A 113 8.35 6.70 4.38
C LYS A 113 7.44 7.17 5.51
N ILE A 114 6.24 6.61 5.59
CA ILE A 114 5.36 6.80 6.75
C ILE A 114 5.09 5.46 7.42
N ARG A 115 5.08 5.43 8.75
CA ARG A 115 4.55 4.32 9.54
C ARG A 115 3.16 4.69 10.01
N ASP A 116 2.16 3.88 9.66
CA ASP A 116 0.79 4.12 10.12
C ASP A 116 0.55 3.65 11.56
N PRO A 117 -0.58 4.03 12.20
CA PRO A 117 -0.90 3.64 13.57
C PRO A 117 -1.01 2.13 13.82
N PHE A 118 -1.00 1.31 12.77
CA PHE A 118 -1.14 -0.15 12.84
C PHE A 118 0.22 -0.85 12.58
N GLY A 119 1.30 -0.07 12.50
CA GLY A 119 2.66 -0.55 12.36
C GLY A 119 3.08 -0.88 10.92
N TYR A 120 2.32 -0.47 9.92
CA TYR A 120 2.69 -0.70 8.53
C TYR A 120 3.45 0.46 7.92
N SER A 121 4.48 0.13 7.14
CA SER A 121 5.30 1.10 6.43
C SER A 121 4.80 1.29 5.00
N TRP A 122 4.56 2.55 4.63
CA TRP A 122 4.19 2.98 3.29
C TRP A 122 5.27 3.88 2.72
N TYR A 123 5.72 3.55 1.51
CA TYR A 123 6.64 4.38 0.76
C TYR A 123 5.86 5.21 -0.24
N ILE A 124 6.15 6.49 -0.33
CA ILE A 124 5.40 7.45 -1.14
C ILE A 124 6.40 8.09 -2.09
N GLY A 125 6.32 7.76 -3.37
CA GLY A 125 7.28 8.22 -4.39
C GLY A 125 6.74 9.37 -5.22
N LYS A 126 7.58 10.38 -5.51
CA LYS A 126 7.28 11.46 -6.46
C LYS A 126 7.54 11.00 -7.89
N SER A 127 6.53 11.09 -8.77
CA SER A 127 6.78 10.94 -10.21
C SER A 127 7.79 11.99 -10.64
N THR A 128 8.93 11.55 -11.16
CA THR A 128 9.84 12.39 -11.94
C THR A 128 9.56 12.25 -13.43
N ALA A 129 8.79 11.24 -13.84
CA ALA A 129 8.31 11.08 -15.20
C ALA A 129 7.05 11.93 -15.42
N GLY A 130 7.05 12.76 -16.46
CA GLY A 130 5.80 13.16 -17.12
C GLY A 130 5.02 11.91 -17.59
N PRO A 131 3.76 12.04 -18.05
CA PRO A 131 2.91 10.89 -18.35
C PRO A 131 3.65 9.85 -19.21
N SER A 132 3.93 8.70 -18.60
CA SER A 132 4.65 7.62 -19.24
C SER A 132 3.75 7.04 -20.33
N THR A 133 4.00 7.41 -21.60
CA THR A 133 3.49 6.62 -22.72
C THR A 133 4.20 5.27 -22.65
N PHE A 134 3.52 4.27 -22.10
CA PHE A 134 3.98 2.89 -22.11
C PHE A 134 3.93 2.39 -23.55
N ASN A 135 4.97 2.69 -24.34
CA ASN A 135 5.11 2.18 -25.69
C ASN A 135 5.58 0.73 -25.57
N LEU A 136 4.64 -0.20 -25.75
CA LEU A 136 4.97 -1.61 -25.97
C LEU A 136 5.95 -1.69 -27.15
N PRO A 137 7.08 -2.41 -27.04
CA PRO A 137 7.93 -2.64 -28.18
C PRO A 137 7.14 -3.41 -29.24
N THR A 138 7.06 -2.84 -30.43
CA THR A 138 6.42 -3.46 -31.59
C THR A 138 7.16 -4.78 -31.88
N PRO A 139 6.48 -5.93 -31.95
CA PRO A 139 7.15 -7.18 -32.29
C PRO A 139 7.70 -7.06 -33.71
N THR A 140 9.03 -7.10 -33.85
CA THR A 140 9.68 -7.30 -35.14
C THR A 140 9.33 -8.70 -35.62
N HIS A 141 8.37 -8.78 -36.54
CA HIS A 141 8.19 -9.96 -37.37
C HIS A 141 9.45 -10.14 -38.21
N GLY A 142 10.35 -11.03 -37.76
CA GLY A 142 11.36 -11.61 -38.62
C GLY A 142 10.63 -12.30 -39.77
N SER A 143 10.84 -11.79 -40.99
CA SER A 143 10.40 -12.47 -42.20
C SER A 143 11.25 -13.72 -42.37
N LEU A 144 10.58 -14.84 -42.65
CA LEU A 144 11.17 -16.12 -43.06
C LEU A 144 12.06 -15.97 -44.28
#